data_AF-A0A522FFY1-F1
#
_entry.id   AF-A0A522FFY1-F1
#
_cell.length_a   1.000
_cell.length_b   1.000
_cell.length_c   1.000
_cell.angle_alpha   90.00
_cell.angle_beta   90.00
_cell.angle_gamma   90.00
#
_symmetry.space_group_name_H-M   'P 1'
#
loop_
_entity.id
_entity.type
_entity.pdbx_description
1 polymer ?
#
loop_
_entity_poly.entity_id
_entity_poly.type
_entity_poly.pdbx_seq_one_letter_code
_entity_poly.pdbx_strand_id
1 'polypeptide(L)'
;MGDLLPESVTRFNAIYDNLLSENTEDWSNAVHSCRRILEDLADLVFPAQSKEQTRNGKKIKLGKDNYINRIICFVEDNSGSERFEHLIGAHISFLGERLDSIFQATQKGSHTTIMSREEADRYVIYTYMIIGDILSLYQPPY
;
A
#
# COMPACT_ATOMS: atom_id res chain seq x y z
N MET A 1 9.83 9.50 7.53
CA MET A 1 9.68 8.08 7.15
C MET A 1 10.53 7.18 8.02
N GLY A 2 11.85 7.39 8.14
CA GLY A 2 12.75 6.55 8.96
C GLY A 2 12.33 6.37 10.42
N ASP A 3 11.86 7.44 11.08
CA ASP A 3 11.43 7.35 12.49
C ASP A 3 10.02 6.78 12.67
N LEU A 4 9.17 6.88 11.65
CA LEU A 4 7.75 6.48 11.71
C LEU A 4 7.51 5.06 11.19
N LEU A 5 8.32 4.60 10.23
CA LEU A 5 8.19 3.31 9.55
C LEU A 5 9.58 2.67 9.34
N PRO A 6 10.31 2.33 10.41
CA PRO A 6 11.68 1.82 10.31
C PRO A 6 11.76 0.48 9.57
N GLU A 7 10.77 -0.41 9.78
CA GLU A 7 10.69 -1.67 9.04
C GLU A 7 10.45 -1.44 7.55
N SER A 8 9.60 -0.47 7.19
CA SER A 8 9.32 -0.18 5.78
C SER A 8 10.55 0.38 5.06
N VAL A 9 11.40 1.18 5.73
CA VAL A 9 12.68 1.63 5.17
C VAL A 9 13.60 0.44 4.89
N THR A 10 13.66 -0.52 5.81
CA THR A 10 14.44 -1.75 5.60
C THR A 10 13.89 -2.56 4.41
N ARG A 11 12.56 -2.66 4.28
CA ARG A 11 11.91 -3.30 3.13
C ARG A 11 12.22 -2.57 1.82
N PHE A 12 12.30 -1.23 1.80
CA PHE A 12 12.67 -0.48 0.60
C PHE A 12 14.07 -0.81 0.09
N ASN A 13 15.04 -1.01 0.99
CA ASN A 13 16.39 -1.43 0.57
C ASN A 13 16.35 -2.83 -0.07
N ALA A 14 15.65 -3.78 0.55
CA ALA A 14 15.48 -5.13 -0.01
C ALA A 14 14.72 -5.13 -1.35
N ILE A 15 13.73 -4.24 -1.50
CA ILE A 15 13.03 -4.02 -2.78
C ILE A 15 14.01 -3.55 -3.86
N TYR A 16 14.89 -2.60 -3.53
CA TYR A 16 15.87 -2.09 -4.48
C TYR A 16 16.82 -3.19 -4.96
N ASP A 17 17.33 -4.02 -4.06
CA ASP A 17 18.18 -5.16 -4.42
C ASP A 17 17.44 -6.15 -5.33
N ASN A 18 16.18 -6.44 -5.02
CA ASN A 18 15.34 -7.32 -5.84
C ASN A 18 15.09 -6.78 -7.25
N LEU A 19 14.92 -5.45 -7.40
CA LEU A 19 14.73 -4.81 -8.71
C LEU A 19 15.98 -4.83 -9.58
N LEU A 20 17.18 -4.88 -8.97
CA LEU A 20 18.45 -4.99 -9.69
C LEU A 20 18.75 -6.42 -10.16
N SER A 21 18.04 -7.42 -9.63
CA SER A 21 18.15 -8.81 -10.05
C SER A 21 17.64 -9.02 -11.48
N GLU A 22 18.19 -10.03 -12.15
CA GLU A 22 17.67 -10.53 -13.45
C GLU A 22 16.64 -11.67 -13.26
N ASN A 23 16.35 -12.05 -12.01
CA ASN A 23 15.35 -13.06 -11.69
C ASN A 23 13.95 -12.45 -11.56
N THR A 24 13.00 -12.98 -12.33
CA THR A 24 11.60 -12.51 -12.34
C THR A 24 10.87 -12.76 -11.02
N GLU A 25 11.29 -13.77 -10.25
CA GLU A 25 10.76 -14.03 -8.92
C GLU A 25 11.12 -12.91 -7.93
N ASP A 26 12.31 -12.32 -8.07
CA ASP A 26 12.74 -11.22 -7.20
C ASP A 26 11.89 -9.98 -7.43
N TRP A 27 11.52 -9.70 -8.67
CA TRP A 27 10.57 -8.62 -8.98
C TRP A 27 9.20 -8.86 -8.36
N SER A 28 8.73 -10.11 -8.36
CA SER A 28 7.49 -10.51 -7.67
C SER A 28 7.60 -10.30 -6.16
N ASN A 29 8.74 -10.65 -5.56
CA ASN A 29 9.03 -10.41 -4.16
C ASN A 29 9.08 -8.91 -3.82
N ALA A 30 9.61 -8.07 -4.72
CA ALA A 30 9.61 -6.62 -4.57
C ALA A 30 8.17 -6.07 -4.47
N VAL A 31 7.28 -6.49 -5.37
CA VAL A 31 5.87 -6.06 -5.40
C VAL A 31 5.09 -6.59 -4.19
N HIS A 32 5.34 -7.82 -3.73
CA HIS A 32 4.77 -8.29 -2.47
C HIS A 32 5.23 -7.46 -1.27
N SER A 33 6.48 -7.00 -1.29
CA SER A 33 7.01 -6.14 -0.25
C SER A 33 6.34 -4.76 -0.28
N CYS A 34 5.98 -4.22 -1.45
CA CYS A 34 5.16 -3.01 -1.55
C CYS A 34 3.80 -3.15 -0.84
N ARG A 35 3.12 -4.29 -1.01
CA ARG A 35 1.86 -4.56 -0.30
C ARG A 35 2.05 -4.51 1.22
N ARG A 36 3.10 -5.16 1.72
CA ARG A 36 3.43 -5.16 3.17
C ARG A 36 3.73 -3.76 3.68
N ILE A 37 4.42 -2.93 2.89
CA ILE A 37 4.68 -1.54 3.26
C ILE A 37 3.37 -0.74 3.39
N LEU A 38 2.39 -0.96 2.51
CA LEU A 38 1.09 -0.31 2.62
C LEU A 38 0.28 -0.84 3.81
N GLU A 39 0.42 -2.11 4.17
CA GLU A 39 -0.15 -2.67 5.41
C GLU A 39 0.49 -2.03 6.65
N ASP A 40 1.82 -1.92 6.69
CA ASP A 40 2.57 -1.25 7.77
C ASP A 40 2.13 0.22 7.92
N LEU A 41 1.97 0.93 6.79
CA LEU A 41 1.45 2.31 6.77
C LEU A 41 0.02 2.37 7.31
N ALA A 42 -0.86 1.47 6.86
CA ALA A 42 -2.24 1.41 7.34
C ALA A 42 -2.29 1.15 8.85
N ASP A 43 -1.45 0.24 9.36
CA ASP A 43 -1.35 -0.05 10.79
C ASP A 43 -0.88 1.17 11.60
N LEU A 44 0.01 2.01 11.03
CA LEU A 44 0.46 3.25 11.65
C LEU A 44 -0.65 4.32 11.69
N VAL A 45 -1.31 4.58 10.56
CA VAL A 45 -2.22 5.73 10.41
C VAL A 45 -3.67 5.41 10.79
N PHE A 46 -4.07 4.15 10.65
CA PHE A 46 -5.43 3.67 10.93
C PHE A 46 -5.41 2.19 11.35
N PRO A 47 -5.12 1.90 12.62
CA PRO A 47 -5.01 0.54 13.14
C PRO A 47 -6.24 -0.31 12.83
N ALA A 48 -6.04 -1.62 12.61
CA ALA A 48 -7.12 -2.54 12.27
C ALA A 48 -8.20 -2.59 13.38
N GLN A 49 -9.47 -2.59 12.95
CA GLN A 49 -10.64 -2.62 13.82
C GLN A 49 -11.52 -3.83 13.49
N SER A 50 -12.12 -4.43 14.52
CA SER A 50 -13.06 -5.55 14.35
C SER A 50 -14.45 -5.10 13.91
N LYS A 51 -14.81 -3.84 14.17
CA LYS A 51 -16.11 -3.27 13.81
C LYS A 51 -16.05 -2.61 12.43
N GLU A 52 -17.07 -2.87 11.62
CA GLU A 52 -17.29 -2.13 10.38
C GLU A 52 -17.73 -0.69 10.70
N GLN A 53 -17.34 0.26 9.87
CA GLN A 53 -17.84 1.63 9.92
C GLN A 53 -18.81 1.88 8.77
N THR A 54 -19.81 2.73 8.97
CA THR A 54 -20.68 3.18 7.89
C THR A 54 -20.21 4.55 7.43
N ARG A 55 -19.76 4.66 6.17
CA ARG A 55 -19.43 5.95 5.52
C ARG A 55 -20.22 6.09 4.23
N ASN A 56 -20.83 7.26 4.01
CA ASN A 56 -21.66 7.54 2.83
C ASN A 56 -22.72 6.45 2.56
N GLY A 57 -23.34 5.91 3.62
CA GLY A 57 -24.35 4.86 3.54
C GLY A 57 -23.82 3.44 3.21
N LYS A 58 -22.50 3.26 3.07
CA LYS A 58 -21.85 1.97 2.81
C LYS A 58 -21.14 1.46 4.05
N LYS A 59 -21.24 0.15 4.30
CA LYS A 59 -20.46 -0.53 5.33
C LYS A 59 -19.05 -0.80 4.81
N ILE A 60 -18.06 -0.34 5.56
CA ILE A 60 -16.64 -0.45 5.24
C ILE A 60 -15.98 -1.36 6.28
N LYS A 61 -15.30 -2.39 5.78
CA LYS A 61 -14.49 -3.31 6.60
C LYS A 61 -13.13 -2.69 6.87
N LEU A 62 -12.71 -2.78 8.13
CA LEU A 62 -11.47 -2.17 8.65
C LEU A 62 -10.58 -3.21 9.34
N GLY A 63 -10.76 -4.50 9.03
CA GLY A 63 -9.89 -5.56 9.53
C GLY A 63 -8.50 -5.51 8.90
N LYS A 64 -7.59 -6.37 9.39
CA LYS A 64 -6.18 -6.44 8.96
C LYS A 64 -6.00 -6.43 7.43
N ASP A 65 -6.75 -7.26 6.72
CA ASP A 65 -6.64 -7.40 5.27
C ASP A 65 -7.20 -6.21 4.48
N ASN A 66 -7.91 -5.28 5.13
CA ASN A 66 -8.57 -4.15 4.47
C ASN A 66 -7.72 -2.88 4.53
N TYR A 67 -6.41 -3.00 4.31
CA TYR A 67 -5.47 -1.87 4.41
C TYR A 67 -5.83 -0.69 3.50
N ILE A 68 -6.34 -0.94 2.28
CA ILE A 68 -6.81 0.10 1.35
C ILE A 68 -7.92 0.93 2.00
N ASN A 69 -8.96 0.27 2.53
CA ASN A 69 -10.07 0.96 3.19
C ASN A 69 -9.60 1.78 4.40
N ARG A 70 -8.64 1.23 5.17
CA ARG A 70 -8.07 1.90 6.34
C ARG A 70 -7.32 3.16 5.97
N ILE A 71 -6.51 3.10 4.91
CA ILE A 71 -5.82 4.28 4.36
C ILE A 71 -6.82 5.32 3.85
N ILE A 72 -7.84 4.90 3.10
CA ILE A 72 -8.88 5.82 2.60
C ILE A 72 -9.59 6.52 3.77
N CYS A 73 -9.99 5.78 4.81
CA CYS A 73 -10.62 6.37 6.00
C CYS A 73 -9.71 7.38 6.69
N PHE A 74 -8.41 7.09 6.82
CA PHE A 74 -7.45 8.04 7.36
C PHE A 74 -7.37 9.33 6.54
N VAL A 75 -7.30 9.22 5.22
CA VAL A 75 -7.22 10.39 4.33
C VAL A 75 -8.50 11.22 4.45
N GLU A 76 -9.68 10.59 4.43
CA GLU A 76 -10.97 11.28 4.64
C GLU A 76 -11.05 11.99 6.00
N ASP A 77 -10.46 11.41 7.06
CA ASP A 77 -10.53 11.98 8.41
C ASP A 77 -9.55 13.13 8.63
N ASN A 78 -8.49 13.23 7.83
CA ASN A 78 -7.37 14.17 8.06
C ASN A 78 -7.16 15.18 6.92
N SER A 79 -7.77 14.96 5.75
CA SER A 79 -7.71 15.88 4.64
C SER A 79 -8.73 17.02 4.82
N GLY A 80 -8.30 18.24 4.52
CA GLY A 80 -9.20 19.39 4.36
C GLY A 80 -9.63 19.65 2.91
N SER A 81 -9.27 18.76 1.97
CA SER A 81 -9.46 18.93 0.53
C SER A 81 -10.07 17.69 -0.13
N GLU A 82 -11.32 17.81 -0.54
CA GLU A 82 -12.04 16.78 -1.29
C GLU A 82 -11.30 16.35 -2.58
N ARG A 83 -10.63 17.30 -3.25
CA ARG A 83 -9.81 17.00 -4.43
C ARG A 83 -8.62 16.09 -4.08
N PHE A 84 -7.98 16.34 -2.94
CA PHE A 84 -6.87 15.53 -2.47
C PHE A 84 -7.34 14.13 -2.08
N GLU A 85 -8.44 14.02 -1.33
CA GLU A 85 -9.09 12.75 -0.99
C GLU A 85 -9.40 11.92 -2.23
N HIS A 86 -10.02 12.53 -3.24
CA HIS A 86 -10.36 11.83 -4.47
C HIS A 86 -9.10 11.34 -5.23
N LEU A 87 -8.05 12.17 -5.29
CA LEU A 87 -6.79 11.80 -5.95
C LEU A 87 -6.11 10.63 -5.24
N ILE A 88 -5.89 10.74 -3.93
CA ILE A 88 -5.23 9.70 -3.14
C ILE A 88 -6.07 8.43 -3.10
N GLY A 89 -7.39 8.55 -2.93
CA GLY A 89 -8.34 7.45 -2.97
C GLY A 89 -8.30 6.67 -4.29
N ALA A 90 -8.25 7.37 -5.43
CA ALA A 90 -8.11 6.72 -6.73
C ALA A 90 -6.75 6.01 -6.89
N HIS A 91 -5.65 6.66 -6.46
CA HIS A 91 -4.31 6.09 -6.53
C HIS A 91 -4.16 4.84 -5.65
N ILE A 92 -4.57 4.89 -4.38
CA ILE A 92 -4.44 3.76 -3.46
C ILE A 92 -5.34 2.59 -3.85
N SER A 93 -6.53 2.86 -4.38
CA SER A 93 -7.42 1.80 -4.88
C SER A 93 -6.80 1.09 -6.07
N PHE A 94 -6.34 1.84 -7.07
CA PHE A 94 -5.66 1.27 -8.24
C PHE A 94 -4.43 0.44 -7.85
N LEU A 95 -3.55 1.01 -7.02
CA LEU A 95 -2.32 0.35 -6.61
C LEU A 95 -2.61 -0.90 -5.78
N GLY A 96 -3.46 -0.78 -4.75
CA GLY A 96 -3.78 -1.88 -3.85
C GLY A 96 -4.47 -3.06 -4.56
N GLU A 97 -5.42 -2.78 -5.45
CA GLU A 97 -6.08 -3.82 -6.26
C GLU A 97 -5.08 -4.56 -7.15
N ARG A 98 -4.10 -3.85 -7.73
CA ARG A 98 -3.04 -4.46 -8.53
C ARG A 98 -2.11 -5.32 -7.70
N LEU A 99 -1.65 -4.82 -6.55
CA LEU A 99 -0.80 -5.56 -5.62
C LEU A 99 -1.49 -6.83 -5.11
N ASP A 100 -2.77 -6.74 -4.75
CA ASP A 100 -3.57 -7.87 -4.30
C ASP A 100 -3.77 -8.91 -5.42
N SER A 101 -4.01 -8.46 -6.65
CA SER A 101 -4.15 -9.36 -7.80
C SER A 101 -2.89 -10.17 -8.06
N ILE A 102 -1.72 -9.52 -7.99
CA ILE A 102 -0.41 -10.17 -8.17
C ILE A 102 -0.14 -11.15 -7.02
N PHE A 103 -0.46 -10.76 -5.78
CA PHE A 103 -0.36 -11.63 -4.61
C PHE A 103 -1.25 -12.87 -4.71
N GLN A 104 -2.48 -12.72 -5.20
CA GLN A 104 -3.37 -13.87 -5.37
C GLN A 104 -2.93 -14.80 -6.51
N ALA A 105 -2.40 -14.26 -7.61
CA ALA A 105 -1.91 -15.06 -8.74
C ALA A 105 -0.71 -15.94 -8.35
N THR A 106 0.22 -15.37 -7.59
CA THR A 106 1.41 -16.07 -7.09
C THR A 106 1.06 -17.15 -6.06
N GLN A 107 0.16 -16.88 -5.11
CA GLN A 107 -0.27 -17.90 -4.14
C GLN A 107 -0.97 -19.10 -4.76
N LYS A 108 -1.70 -18.90 -5.87
CA LYS A 108 -2.42 -19.99 -6.57
C LYS A 108 -1.50 -20.83 -7.48
N GLY A 109 -0.19 -20.56 -7.52
CA GLY A 109 0.76 -21.25 -8.38
C GLY A 109 0.49 -21.02 -9.87
N SER A 110 -0.25 -19.96 -10.23
CA SER A 110 -0.49 -19.62 -11.62
C SER A 110 0.77 -18.91 -12.13
N HIS A 111 1.71 -19.69 -12.68
CA HIS A 111 2.96 -19.22 -13.29
C HIS A 111 2.77 -18.29 -14.52
N THR A 112 1.57 -17.73 -14.72
CA THR A 112 1.18 -16.98 -15.92
C THR A 112 1.31 -15.47 -15.78
N THR A 113 1.46 -14.93 -14.56
CA THR A 113 1.79 -13.51 -14.39
C THR A 113 3.30 -13.33 -14.40
N ILE A 114 3.89 -13.37 -15.59
CA ILE A 114 5.27 -12.94 -15.78
C ILE A 114 5.30 -11.42 -15.55
N MET A 115 5.87 -11.00 -14.43
CA MET A 115 6.07 -9.59 -14.15
C MET A 115 7.28 -9.09 -14.92
N SER A 116 7.14 -7.94 -15.58
CA SER A 116 8.29 -7.22 -16.13
C SER A 116 8.99 -6.39 -15.06
N ARG A 117 10.28 -6.13 -15.24
CA ARG A 117 11.03 -5.23 -14.37
C ARG A 117 10.41 -3.83 -14.37
N GLU A 118 9.99 -3.33 -15.53
CA GLU A 118 9.38 -2.01 -15.67
C GLU A 118 8.04 -1.90 -14.92
N GLU A 119 7.28 -2.99 -14.86
CA GLU A 119 6.04 -3.06 -14.08
C GLU A 119 6.33 -3.06 -12.57
N ALA A 120 7.32 -3.84 -12.12
CA ALA A 120 7.76 -3.84 -10.73
C ALA A 120 8.30 -2.47 -10.29
N ASP A 121 9.15 -1.83 -11.11
CA ASP A 121 9.68 -0.49 -10.87
C ASP A 121 8.55 0.53 -10.68
N ARG A 122 7.51 0.49 -11.54
CA ARG A 122 6.35 1.38 -11.42
C ARG A 122 5.62 1.20 -10.11
N TYR A 123 5.37 -0.04 -9.68
CA TYR A 123 4.69 -0.29 -8.42
C TYR A 123 5.51 0.20 -7.23
N VAL A 124 6.82 0.02 -7.24
CA VAL A 124 7.71 0.53 -6.20
C VAL A 124 7.67 2.06 -6.14
N ILE A 125 7.74 2.74 -7.28
CA ILE A 125 7.66 4.20 -7.36
C ILE A 125 6.30 4.70 -6.86
N TYR A 126 5.20 4.08 -7.29
CA TYR A 126 3.86 4.46 -6.83
C TYR A 126 3.68 4.23 -5.34
N THR A 127 4.20 3.13 -4.80
CA THR A 127 4.22 2.87 -3.35
C THR A 127 5.00 3.95 -2.61
N TYR A 128 6.17 4.36 -3.12
CA TYR A 128 6.93 5.44 -2.48
C TYR A 128 6.18 6.78 -2.51
N MET A 129 5.60 7.15 -3.65
CA MET A 129 4.84 8.40 -3.80
C MET A 129 3.63 8.44 -2.86
N ILE A 130 2.81 7.38 -2.85
CA ILE A 130 1.58 7.36 -2.04
C ILE A 130 1.87 7.41 -0.54
N ILE A 131 2.96 6.79 -0.08
CA ILE A 131 3.36 6.90 1.33
C ILE A 131 3.73 8.34 1.67
N GLY A 132 4.46 9.03 0.78
CA GLY A 132 4.78 10.44 0.95
C GLY A 132 3.53 11.31 1.10
N ASP A 133 2.56 11.11 0.22
CA ASP A 133 1.30 11.84 0.24
C ASP A 133 0.48 11.57 1.51
N ILE A 134 0.38 10.31 1.94
CA ILE A 134 -0.36 9.93 3.15
C ILE A 134 0.33 10.46 4.41
N LEU A 135 1.66 10.33 4.51
CA LEU A 135 2.42 10.84 5.64
C LEU A 135 2.38 12.37 5.72
N SER A 136 2.13 13.08 4.62
CA SER A 136 1.94 14.53 4.64
C SER A 136 0.71 14.96 5.46
N LEU A 137 -0.28 14.07 5.61
CA LEU A 137 -1.45 14.27 6.46
C LEU A 137 -1.24 13.77 7.90
N TYR A 138 -0.18 13.02 8.16
CA TYR A 138 0.03 12.37 9.46
C TYR A 138 0.62 13.33 10.49
N GLN A 139 -0.12 13.56 11.56
CA GLN A 139 0.35 14.26 12.75
C GLN A 139 0.49 13.26 13.91
N PRO A 140 1.72 12.99 14.41
CA PRO A 140 1.90 12.08 15.53
C PRO A 140 1.22 12.64 16.80
N PRO A 141 0.60 11.80 17.64
CA PRO A 141 0.10 12.23 18.93
C PRO A 141 1.28 12.74 19.79
N TYR A 142 1.10 13.94 20.36
CA TYR A 142 2.07 14.60 21.24
C TYR A 142 2.55 13.72 22.40
#